data_AF-A0AAV3Z8R0-F1
#
_entry.id   AF-A0AAV3Z8R0-F1
#
_cell.length_a   1.000
_cell.length_b   1.000
_cell.length_c   1.000
_cell.angle_alpha   90.00
_cell.angle_beta   90.00
_cell.angle_gamma   90.00
#
_symmetry.space_group_name_H-M   'P 1'
#
loop_
_entity.id
_entity.type
_entity.pdbx_description
1 polymer ?
#
loop_
_entity_poly.entity_id
_entity_poly.type
_entity_poly.pdbx_seq_one_letter_code
_entity_poly.pdbx_strand_id
1 'polypeptide(L)'
;MFQGRFEYLETLREEDDKGRVNLKTTLLKYLSQLPVVGFNSGKYDLNVIKPYFAHCFLISEVDDYESDSECGNSLRQWGKRFVIKKNNEFMAINTPFLKFLDITNFIAPGFSYAKYLAAYEVEEQKGFFPYEYITSIEKLDETSLPPRDAFYSSLRKSELPVQNYDYVCKVWKESAMTSLRDLLIWYNNKDTRPFIEALAKQCEFYKTLGLDMLKDAVSVPGLTLRYLFKTMPGDHFFSIIREKDKDLHEELRKQIVGGPSIIFHRYHEKGITKLRGDRRVVRPSRVSWAMTRTVSTCGLYHKKCPQNTLCVEEKKTIFSQK
;
A
#
# COMPACT_ATOMS: atom_id res chain seq x y z
N MET A 1 12.54 17.23 22.25
CA MET A 1 12.40 15.95 22.99
C MET A 1 13.60 14.99 22.82
N PHE A 2 14.61 15.30 21.99
CA PHE A 2 15.76 14.40 21.72
C PHE A 2 17.14 14.97 22.12
N GLN A 3 17.19 16.15 22.74
CA GLN A 3 18.45 16.79 23.13
C GLN A 3 19.10 16.00 24.29
N GLY A 4 20.32 15.52 24.10
CA GLY A 4 21.11 14.78 25.11
C GLY A 4 21.03 13.24 25.07
N ARG A 5 20.04 12.62 24.38
CA ARG A 5 19.91 11.14 24.36
C ARG A 5 20.81 10.44 23.34
N PHE A 6 21.45 11.19 22.44
CA PHE A 6 22.28 10.65 21.36
C PHE A 6 23.71 11.22 21.34
N GLU A 7 24.12 11.99 22.34
CA GLU A 7 25.48 12.57 22.43
C GLU A 7 26.58 11.50 22.32
N TYR A 8 26.36 10.31 22.89
CA TYR A 8 27.28 9.18 22.74
C TYR A 8 27.48 8.74 21.28
N LEU A 9 26.43 8.83 20.44
CA LEU A 9 26.58 8.53 19.01
C LEU A 9 27.49 9.54 18.31
N GLU A 10 27.51 10.79 18.76
CA GLU A 10 28.38 11.85 18.22
C GLU A 10 29.84 11.61 18.58
N THR A 11 30.12 10.91 19.69
CA THR A 11 31.49 10.57 20.12
C THR A 11 32.14 9.39 19.40
N LEU A 12 31.36 8.59 18.65
CA LEU A 12 31.88 7.44 17.88
C LEU A 12 32.64 7.90 16.63
N ARG A 13 33.92 7.55 16.55
CA ARG A 13 34.86 7.83 15.45
C ARG A 13 34.94 6.65 14.48
N GLU A 14 35.47 6.89 13.27
CA GLU A 14 35.64 5.86 12.23
C GLU A 14 36.60 4.71 12.63
N GLU A 15 37.43 4.95 13.64
CA GLU A 15 38.39 3.99 14.20
C GLU A 15 37.76 3.01 15.22
N ASP A 16 36.50 3.23 15.61
CA ASP A 16 35.78 2.38 16.56
C ASP A 16 35.25 1.08 15.91
N ASP A 17 34.88 0.10 16.75
CA ASP A 17 34.29 -1.20 16.36
C ASP A 17 33.36 -1.09 15.13
N LYS A 18 33.75 -1.76 14.04
CA LYS A 18 33.04 -1.77 12.74
C LYS A 18 31.54 -2.05 12.89
N GLY A 19 31.13 -2.86 13.87
CA GLY A 19 29.73 -3.11 14.18
C GLY A 19 28.98 -1.85 14.66
N ARG A 20 29.60 -1.04 15.53
CA ARG A 20 29.01 0.19 16.08
C ARG A 20 28.89 1.28 15.02
N VAL A 21 29.92 1.46 14.20
CA VAL A 21 29.91 2.40 13.06
C VAL A 21 28.79 2.04 12.08
N ASN A 22 28.58 0.75 11.80
CA ASN A 22 27.49 0.27 10.96
C ASN A 22 26.11 0.56 11.56
N LEU A 23 25.92 0.32 12.85
CA LEU A 23 24.66 0.60 13.54
C LEU A 23 24.34 2.10 13.57
N LYS A 24 25.33 2.95 13.89
CA LYS A 24 25.20 4.42 13.86
C LYS A 24 24.78 4.88 12.47
N THR A 25 25.48 4.43 11.43
CA THR A 25 25.17 4.77 10.03
C THR A 25 23.75 4.32 9.64
N THR A 26 23.36 3.10 10.03
CA THR A 26 22.03 2.57 9.74
C THR A 26 20.93 3.40 10.42
N LEU A 27 21.14 3.79 11.68
CA LEU A 27 20.19 4.62 12.42
C LEU A 27 20.08 6.02 11.80
N LEU A 28 21.20 6.67 11.50
CA LEU A 28 21.18 8.00 10.87
C LEU A 28 20.46 7.96 9.52
N LYS A 29 20.62 6.89 8.74
CA LYS A 29 19.94 6.69 7.45
C LYS A 29 18.44 6.58 7.65
N TYR A 30 18.06 5.81 8.66
CA TYR A 30 16.67 5.60 9.01
C TYR A 30 16.01 6.93 9.41
N LEU A 31 16.71 7.77 10.18
CA LEU A 31 16.22 9.07 10.65
C LEU A 31 16.21 10.15 9.56
N SER A 32 17.16 10.12 8.62
CA SER A 32 17.30 11.15 7.58
C SER A 32 16.27 11.05 6.46
N GLN A 33 15.65 9.89 6.29
CA GLN A 33 14.72 9.64 5.19
C GLN A 33 13.26 9.77 5.64
N LEU A 34 12.48 10.64 5.00
CA LEU A 34 11.06 10.84 5.26
C LEU A 34 10.21 10.01 4.26
N PRO A 35 9.34 9.11 4.74
CA PRO A 35 8.35 8.45 3.89
C PRO A 35 7.27 9.45 3.43
N VAL A 36 7.01 9.49 2.13
CA VAL A 36 5.92 10.25 1.52
C VAL A 36 4.92 9.25 0.96
N VAL A 37 3.73 9.19 1.55
CA VAL A 37 2.73 8.16 1.24
C VAL A 37 1.50 8.80 0.62
N GLY A 38 1.06 8.26 -0.50
CA GLY A 38 -0.21 8.62 -1.13
C GLY A 38 -1.13 7.42 -1.33
N PHE A 39 -2.39 7.68 -1.64
CA PHE A 39 -3.35 6.66 -2.03
C PHE A 39 -3.49 6.64 -3.55
N ASN A 40 -3.04 5.56 -4.21
CA ASN A 40 -3.05 5.43 -5.66
C ASN A 40 -2.14 6.47 -6.38
N SER A 41 -1.16 6.99 -5.66
CA SER A 41 -0.20 7.99 -6.13
C SER A 41 0.76 7.46 -7.18
N GLY A 42 1.04 6.16 -7.17
CA GLY A 42 1.89 5.49 -8.15
C GLY A 42 1.35 5.61 -9.56
N LYS A 43 0.02 5.60 -9.72
CA LYS A 43 -0.65 5.72 -11.02
C LYS A 43 -0.98 7.15 -11.39
N TYR A 44 -1.31 8.00 -10.42
CA TYR A 44 -1.82 9.35 -10.67
C TYR A 44 -0.78 10.41 -10.30
N ASP A 45 -0.64 10.72 -9.01
CA ASP A 45 0.16 11.85 -8.52
C ASP A 45 1.60 11.82 -9.05
N LEU A 46 2.31 10.71 -8.88
CA LEU A 46 3.70 10.59 -9.31
C LEU A 46 3.86 10.71 -10.83
N ASN A 47 2.84 10.33 -11.62
CA ASN A 47 2.86 10.51 -13.07
C ASN A 47 2.69 11.99 -13.48
N VAL A 48 1.96 12.78 -12.69
CA VAL A 48 1.78 14.22 -12.91
C VAL A 48 2.99 15.01 -12.42
N ILE A 49 3.55 14.61 -11.27
CA ILE A 49 4.62 15.34 -10.58
C ILE A 49 5.99 15.04 -11.22
N LYS A 50 6.21 13.82 -11.73
CA LYS A 50 7.54 13.41 -12.24
C LYS A 50 8.17 14.35 -13.28
N PRO A 51 7.49 15.00 -14.24
CA PRO A 51 8.19 15.84 -15.22
C PRO A 51 8.89 17.03 -14.55
N TYR A 52 8.31 17.54 -13.46
CA TYR A 52 8.85 18.69 -12.72
C TYR A 52 9.93 18.29 -11.72
N PHE A 53 9.86 17.06 -11.18
CA PHE A 53 10.77 16.60 -10.13
C PHE A 53 11.76 15.52 -10.57
N ALA A 54 11.72 15.06 -11.82
CA ALA A 54 12.63 14.03 -12.33
C ALA A 54 14.09 14.46 -12.18
N HIS A 55 14.40 15.73 -12.45
CA HIS A 55 15.75 16.27 -12.25
C HIS A 55 16.15 16.29 -10.78
N CYS A 56 15.23 16.56 -9.85
CA CYS A 56 15.52 16.58 -8.41
C CYS A 56 15.69 15.17 -7.80
N PHE A 57 14.99 14.17 -8.35
CA PHE A 57 14.94 12.82 -7.76
C PHE A 57 15.80 11.77 -8.47
N LEU A 58 16.05 11.93 -9.77
CA LEU A 58 16.59 10.86 -10.63
C LEU A 58 17.87 11.24 -11.37
N ILE A 59 18.13 12.53 -11.58
CA ILE A 59 19.30 13.00 -12.33
C ILE A 59 20.22 13.73 -11.35
N SER A 60 21.20 13.02 -10.81
CA SER A 60 22.40 13.67 -10.28
C SER A 60 23.58 13.25 -11.13
N GLU A 61 24.42 14.19 -11.51
CA GLU A 61 25.62 14.03 -12.36
C GLU A 61 26.70 13.10 -11.77
N VAL A 62 26.44 12.41 -10.65
CA VAL A 62 27.43 11.71 -9.83
C VAL A 62 27.23 10.18 -9.79
N ASP A 63 26.19 9.61 -10.41
CA ASP A 63 25.79 8.22 -10.14
C ASP A 63 26.34 7.12 -11.10
N ASP A 64 27.29 7.42 -12.01
CA ASP A 64 27.83 6.42 -12.97
C ASP A 64 29.25 5.89 -12.63
N TYR A 65 29.47 5.39 -11.41
CA TYR A 65 30.59 4.46 -11.17
C TYR A 65 30.12 3.24 -10.38
N GLU A 66 29.53 2.29 -11.10
CA GLU A 66 29.34 0.92 -10.60
C GLU A 66 30.72 0.27 -10.40
N SER A 67 31.20 0.22 -9.16
CA SER A 67 32.25 -0.73 -8.80
C SER A 67 31.61 -2.05 -8.38
N ASP A 68 31.71 -3.03 -9.27
CA ASP A 68 31.43 -4.45 -9.04
C ASP A 68 32.51 -5.08 -8.13
N SER A 69 32.60 -4.64 -6.88
CA SER A 69 33.28 -5.42 -5.85
C SER A 69 32.29 -6.39 -5.21
N GLU A 70 32.35 -7.64 -5.69
CA GLU A 70 31.88 -8.85 -5.01
C GLU A 70 32.56 -8.97 -3.63
N CYS A 71 32.08 -8.25 -2.64
CA CYS A 71 32.37 -8.56 -1.25
C CYS A 71 31.18 -8.14 -0.40
N GLY A 72 30.53 -9.14 0.19
CA GLY A 72 29.36 -8.97 1.03
C GLY A 72 29.62 -7.98 2.15
N ASN A 73 28.86 -6.89 2.16
CA ASN A 73 28.49 -6.18 3.38
C ASN A 73 27.30 -5.27 3.06
N SER A 74 26.36 -5.23 3.99
CA SER A 74 25.14 -4.43 4.08
C SER A 74 25.35 -2.90 4.03
N LEU A 75 26.53 -2.43 3.61
CA LEU A 75 26.98 -1.05 3.55
C LEU A 75 26.67 -0.34 2.22
N ARG A 76 26.28 -1.06 1.15
CA ARG A 76 26.13 -0.55 -0.23
C ARG A 76 24.90 0.33 -0.52
N GLN A 77 24.34 1.06 0.45
CA GLN A 77 23.04 1.71 0.18
C GLN A 77 22.79 3.02 0.91
N TRP A 78 23.82 3.74 1.38
CA TRP A 78 23.64 5.15 1.68
C TRP A 78 23.68 5.93 0.36
N GLY A 79 22.69 6.78 0.12
CA GLY A 79 22.65 7.62 -1.09
C GLY A 79 22.06 6.99 -2.35
N LYS A 80 21.89 5.65 -2.42
CA LYS A 80 21.42 4.99 -3.66
C LYS A 80 19.99 5.39 -4.00
N ARG A 81 19.86 6.15 -5.08
CA ARG A 81 18.58 6.47 -5.71
C ARG A 81 18.09 5.22 -6.44
N PHE A 82 16.83 4.86 -6.26
CA PHE A 82 16.23 3.80 -7.06
C PHE A 82 14.75 4.08 -7.31
N VAL A 83 14.26 3.57 -8.43
CA VAL A 83 12.85 3.63 -8.81
C VAL A 83 12.37 2.23 -9.09
N ILE A 84 11.25 1.85 -8.46
CA ILE A 84 10.56 0.61 -8.77
C ILE A 84 9.28 0.98 -9.51
N LYS A 85 9.19 0.52 -10.76
CA LYS A 85 8.04 0.74 -11.63
C LYS A 85 7.43 -0.59 -12.03
N LYS A 86 6.11 -0.66 -12.00
CA LYS A 86 5.30 -1.78 -12.49
C LYS A 86 4.39 -1.27 -13.58
N ASN A 87 4.71 -1.56 -14.84
CA ASN A 87 4.04 -1.01 -16.01
C ASN A 87 4.06 0.53 -15.99
N ASN A 88 2.91 1.18 -15.82
CA ASN A 88 2.76 2.64 -15.74
C ASN A 88 2.66 3.17 -14.30
N GLU A 89 2.77 2.30 -13.31
CA GLU A 89 2.63 2.62 -11.90
C GLU A 89 4.00 2.66 -11.21
N PHE A 90 4.28 3.74 -10.50
CA PHE A 90 5.45 3.82 -9.62
C PHE A 90 5.13 3.15 -8.28
N MET A 91 5.77 2.03 -8.00
CA MET A 91 5.62 1.35 -6.71
C MET A 91 6.40 2.06 -5.61
N ALA A 92 7.60 2.55 -5.93
CA ALA A 92 8.43 3.31 -5.02
C ALA A 92 9.42 4.21 -5.76
N ILE A 93 9.67 5.39 -5.20
CA ILE A 93 10.81 6.26 -5.57
C ILE A 93 11.62 6.51 -4.31
N ASN A 94 12.86 6.06 -4.30
CA ASN A 94 13.75 6.17 -3.16
C ASN A 94 14.86 7.18 -3.46
N THR A 95 15.02 8.15 -2.56
CA THR A 95 16.11 9.12 -2.55
C THR A 95 16.77 9.12 -1.16
N PRO A 96 17.89 9.83 -0.96
CA PRO A 96 18.56 9.87 0.35
C PRO A 96 17.66 10.44 1.47
N PHE A 97 16.75 11.35 1.12
CA PHE A 97 15.92 12.08 2.09
C PHE A 97 14.43 11.78 1.99
N LEU A 98 13.94 11.27 0.85
CA LEU A 98 12.53 10.99 0.62
C LEU A 98 12.33 9.55 0.14
N LYS A 99 11.26 8.91 0.61
CA LYS A 99 10.81 7.61 0.11
C LYS A 99 9.35 7.70 -0.26
N PHE A 100 9.06 7.87 -1.55
CA PHE A 100 7.70 7.88 -2.06
C PHE A 100 7.16 6.46 -2.14
N LEU A 101 5.97 6.26 -1.57
CA LEU A 101 5.26 4.99 -1.52
C LEU A 101 3.79 5.20 -1.84
N ASP A 102 3.20 4.17 -2.42
CA ASP A 102 1.76 4.09 -2.65
C ASP A 102 1.15 3.05 -1.71
N ILE A 103 0.21 3.49 -0.87
CA ILE A 103 -0.47 2.64 0.12
C ILE A 103 -1.26 1.51 -0.54
N THR A 104 -1.62 1.63 -1.82
CA THR A 104 -2.31 0.57 -2.56
C THR A 104 -1.48 -0.70 -2.67
N ASN A 105 -0.15 -0.59 -2.57
CA ASN A 105 0.77 -1.74 -2.50
C ASN A 105 0.75 -2.45 -1.14
N PHE A 106 0.14 -1.83 -0.13
CA PHE A 106 0.02 -2.32 1.25
C PHE A 106 -1.39 -2.82 1.59
N ILE A 107 -2.30 -2.82 0.62
CA ILE A 107 -3.69 -3.27 0.78
C ILE A 107 -4.10 -4.20 -0.36
N ALA A 108 -5.23 -4.88 -0.20
CA ALA A 108 -5.74 -5.76 -1.25
C ALA A 108 -6.16 -4.97 -2.50
N PRO A 109 -5.93 -5.53 -3.71
CA PRO A 109 -6.29 -4.85 -4.95
C PRO A 109 -7.81 -4.61 -5.04
N GLY A 110 -8.20 -3.47 -5.61
CA GLY A 110 -9.61 -3.10 -5.80
C GLY A 110 -10.28 -2.49 -4.56
N PHE A 111 -9.53 -2.20 -3.50
CA PHE A 111 -10.03 -1.38 -2.39
C PHE A 111 -10.03 0.09 -2.79
N SER A 112 -11.18 0.74 -2.62
CA SER A 112 -11.29 2.19 -2.73
C SER A 112 -10.81 2.86 -1.45
N TYR A 113 -10.52 4.16 -1.52
CA TYR A 113 -10.15 4.97 -0.37
C TYR A 113 -11.16 4.84 0.80
N ALA A 114 -12.46 5.00 0.51
CA ALA A 114 -13.52 4.80 1.50
C ALA A 114 -13.51 3.40 2.16
N LYS A 115 -13.24 2.34 1.40
CA LYS A 115 -13.14 0.98 1.94
C LYS A 115 -11.88 0.79 2.79
N TYR A 116 -10.79 1.45 2.42
CA TYR A 116 -9.56 1.46 3.21
C TYR A 116 -9.80 2.13 4.57
N LEU A 117 -10.40 3.32 4.60
CA LEU A 117 -10.74 3.99 5.86
C LEU A 117 -11.67 3.15 6.73
N ALA A 118 -12.74 2.60 6.15
CA ALA A 118 -13.68 1.74 6.86
C ALA A 118 -13.02 0.48 7.45
N ALA A 119 -12.02 -0.09 6.78
CA ALA A 119 -11.29 -1.27 7.27
C ALA A 119 -10.48 -0.99 8.55
N TYR A 120 -10.16 0.28 8.82
CA TYR A 120 -9.47 0.73 10.04
C TYR A 120 -10.38 1.56 10.95
N GLU A 121 -11.69 1.42 10.80
CA GLU A 121 -12.69 2.11 11.64
C GLU A 121 -12.48 3.63 11.64
N VAL A 122 -12.17 4.19 10.47
CA VAL A 122 -12.04 5.63 10.24
C VAL A 122 -13.18 6.10 9.35
N GLU A 123 -13.86 7.16 9.77
CA GLU A 123 -14.92 7.76 8.97
C GLU A 123 -14.37 8.64 7.85
N GLU A 124 -14.89 8.46 6.64
CA GLU A 124 -14.60 9.32 5.52
C GLU A 124 -15.27 10.67 5.72
N GLN A 125 -14.48 11.74 5.63
CA GLN A 125 -14.99 13.10 5.71
C GLN A 125 -15.14 13.64 4.28
N LYS A 126 -16.39 13.81 3.82
CA LYS A 126 -16.64 14.25 2.44
C LYS A 126 -16.44 15.76 2.29
N GLY A 127 -15.47 16.14 1.46
CA GLY A 127 -15.29 17.52 0.97
C GLY A 127 -15.89 17.72 -0.42
N PHE A 128 -16.16 18.97 -0.78
CA PHE A 128 -16.54 19.36 -2.14
C PHE A 128 -15.67 20.54 -2.59
N PHE A 129 -15.15 20.47 -3.81
CA PHE A 129 -14.24 21.48 -4.35
C PHE A 129 -14.52 21.71 -5.84
N PRO A 130 -14.45 22.96 -6.35
CA PRO A 130 -14.79 23.28 -7.73
C PRO A 130 -13.59 23.04 -8.67
N TYR A 131 -13.30 21.76 -8.99
CA TYR A 131 -12.07 21.38 -9.70
C TYR A 131 -11.88 22.09 -11.06
N GLU A 132 -12.94 22.19 -11.86
CA GLU A 132 -12.88 22.77 -13.21
C GLU A 132 -12.83 24.30 -13.19
N TYR A 133 -13.25 24.90 -12.08
CA TYR A 133 -13.17 26.34 -11.90
C TYR A 133 -11.72 26.80 -11.68
N ILE A 134 -10.87 25.98 -11.04
CA ILE A 134 -9.48 26.32 -10.75
C ILE A 134 -8.61 26.08 -11.98
N THR A 135 -8.49 27.11 -12.83
CA THR A 135 -7.71 27.09 -14.07
C THR A 135 -6.29 27.66 -13.91
N SER A 136 -6.01 28.35 -12.81
CA SER A 136 -4.72 28.95 -12.52
C SER A 136 -4.50 29.09 -11.01
N ILE A 137 -3.26 29.36 -10.59
CA ILE A 137 -2.90 29.49 -9.17
C ILE A 137 -3.53 30.74 -8.55
N GLU A 138 -3.64 31.82 -9.33
CA GLU A 138 -4.17 33.12 -8.91
C GLU A 138 -5.66 33.03 -8.53
N LYS A 139 -6.41 32.10 -9.13
CA LYS A 139 -7.80 31.85 -8.71
C LYS A 139 -7.93 31.42 -7.26
N LEU A 140 -6.89 30.81 -6.68
CA LEU A 140 -6.92 30.44 -5.27
C LEU A 140 -6.94 31.68 -4.35
N ASP A 141 -6.57 32.86 -4.86
CA ASP A 141 -6.57 34.10 -4.11
C ASP A 141 -7.91 34.86 -4.21
N GLU A 142 -8.89 34.34 -4.96
CA GLU A 142 -10.26 34.87 -4.96
C GLU A 142 -10.88 34.79 -3.57
N THR A 143 -11.47 35.90 -3.13
CA THR A 143 -11.99 36.08 -1.77
C THR A 143 -13.47 35.72 -1.60
N SER A 144 -14.13 35.37 -2.69
CA SER A 144 -15.54 34.96 -2.71
C SER A 144 -15.68 33.48 -3.04
N LEU A 145 -16.63 32.81 -2.39
CA LEU A 145 -17.01 31.45 -2.75
C LEU A 145 -17.66 31.44 -4.15
N PRO A 146 -17.19 30.60 -5.09
CA PRO A 146 -17.77 30.49 -6.43
C PRO A 146 -19.24 30.07 -6.40
N PRO A 147 -20.03 30.45 -7.42
CA PRO A 147 -21.40 30.00 -7.54
C PRO A 147 -21.48 28.48 -7.68
N ARG A 148 -22.63 27.89 -7.34
CA ARG A 148 -22.87 26.44 -7.40
C ARG A 148 -22.53 25.83 -8.76
N ASP A 149 -22.79 26.56 -9.85
CA ASP A 149 -22.57 26.08 -11.22
C ASP A 149 -21.06 25.87 -11.51
N ALA A 150 -20.18 26.55 -10.78
CA ALA A 150 -18.73 26.35 -10.85
C ALA A 150 -18.28 25.00 -10.24
N PHE A 151 -19.16 24.29 -9.53
CA PHE A 151 -18.91 22.95 -8.98
C PHE A 151 -19.35 21.82 -9.93
N TYR A 152 -19.69 22.14 -11.17
CA TYR A 152 -19.98 21.12 -12.18
C TYR A 152 -18.79 20.18 -12.38
N SER A 153 -19.08 18.88 -12.56
CA SER A 153 -18.06 17.86 -12.83
C SER A 153 -18.35 17.16 -14.16
N SER A 154 -17.49 17.38 -15.15
CA SER A 154 -17.45 16.68 -16.44
C SER A 154 -17.27 15.17 -16.29
N LEU A 155 -16.54 14.73 -15.26
CA LEU A 155 -16.34 13.31 -14.94
C LEU A 155 -17.65 12.63 -14.52
N ARG A 156 -18.48 13.32 -13.71
CA ARG A 156 -19.77 12.80 -13.24
C ARG A 156 -20.95 13.23 -14.12
N LYS A 157 -20.74 14.21 -15.00
CA LYS A 157 -21.75 14.90 -15.80
C LYS A 157 -22.93 15.38 -14.96
N SER A 158 -22.62 15.98 -13.82
CA SER A 158 -23.63 16.39 -12.83
C SER A 158 -23.22 17.67 -12.11
N GLU A 159 -24.20 18.50 -11.79
CA GLU A 159 -24.05 19.60 -10.85
C GLU A 159 -23.95 19.12 -9.40
N LEU A 160 -23.42 19.97 -8.54
CA LEU A 160 -23.44 19.73 -7.10
C LEU A 160 -24.89 19.89 -6.57
N PRO A 161 -25.44 18.88 -5.86
CA PRO A 161 -26.75 19.01 -5.23
C PRO A 161 -26.82 20.23 -4.30
N VAL A 162 -27.96 20.92 -4.30
CA VAL A 162 -28.18 22.16 -3.52
C VAL A 162 -27.76 21.98 -2.05
N GLN A 163 -28.18 20.88 -1.42
CA GLN A 163 -27.85 20.56 -0.03
C GLN A 163 -26.33 20.50 0.24
N ASN A 164 -25.55 19.98 -0.72
CA ASN A 164 -24.10 19.91 -0.58
C ASN A 164 -23.44 21.29 -0.78
N TYR A 165 -24.01 22.12 -1.65
CA TYR A 165 -23.54 23.49 -1.82
C TYR A 165 -23.85 24.35 -0.59
N ASP A 166 -25.05 24.21 -0.01
CA ASP A 166 -25.43 24.87 1.24
C ASP A 166 -24.48 24.49 2.38
N TYR A 167 -24.04 23.22 2.42
CA TYR A 167 -23.02 22.77 3.36
C TYR A 167 -21.67 23.47 3.15
N VAL A 168 -21.20 23.62 1.90
CA VAL A 168 -19.97 24.37 1.60
C VAL A 168 -20.11 25.85 2.01
N CYS A 169 -21.24 26.48 1.70
CA CYS A 169 -21.54 27.86 2.11
C CYS A 169 -21.52 28.03 3.64
N LYS A 170 -22.07 27.05 4.37
CA LYS A 170 -22.05 27.02 5.84
C LYS A 170 -20.62 26.90 6.35
N VAL A 171 -19.86 25.92 5.86
CA VAL A 171 -18.46 25.68 6.26
C VAL A 171 -17.57 26.89 5.96
N TRP A 172 -17.74 27.54 4.81
CA TRP A 172 -17.01 28.74 4.44
C TRP A 172 -17.17 29.84 5.48
N LYS A 173 -18.41 30.08 5.94
CA LYS A 173 -18.72 31.08 6.97
C LYS A 173 -18.22 30.65 8.35
N GLU A 174 -18.50 29.41 8.77
CA GLU A 174 -18.14 28.91 10.11
C GLU A 174 -16.63 28.80 10.30
N SER A 175 -15.89 28.46 9.25
CA SER A 175 -14.42 28.36 9.28
C SER A 175 -13.75 29.71 9.01
N ALA A 176 -14.52 30.80 8.85
CA ALA A 176 -14.04 32.13 8.51
C ALA A 176 -13.05 32.15 7.33
N MET A 177 -13.36 31.39 6.27
CA MET A 177 -12.51 31.32 5.07
C MET A 177 -12.52 32.67 4.36
N THR A 178 -11.33 33.16 4.01
CA THR A 178 -11.17 34.45 3.31
C THR A 178 -10.79 34.28 1.85
N SER A 179 -10.37 33.08 1.45
CA SER A 179 -9.91 32.78 0.09
C SER A 179 -10.26 31.37 -0.37
N LEU A 180 -10.28 31.15 -1.69
CA LEU A 180 -10.40 29.81 -2.27
C LEU A 180 -9.26 28.87 -1.85
N ARG A 181 -8.10 29.41 -1.52
CA ARG A 181 -6.97 28.68 -0.92
C ARG A 181 -7.34 28.06 0.41
N ASP A 182 -8.09 28.76 1.27
CA ASP A 182 -8.55 28.20 2.55
C ASP A 182 -9.51 27.03 2.34
N LEU A 183 -10.41 27.15 1.35
CA LEU A 183 -11.29 26.05 0.96
C LEU A 183 -10.51 24.86 0.42
N LEU A 184 -9.47 25.08 -0.39
CA LEU A 184 -8.59 24.02 -0.88
C LEU A 184 -7.85 23.33 0.28
N ILE A 185 -7.30 24.09 1.22
CA ILE A 185 -6.64 23.54 2.41
C ILE A 185 -7.62 22.71 3.24
N TRP A 186 -8.83 23.21 3.47
CA TRP A 186 -9.88 22.49 4.18
C TRP A 186 -10.25 21.19 3.44
N TYR A 187 -10.46 21.26 2.13
CA TYR A 187 -10.79 20.11 1.28
C TYR A 187 -9.68 19.05 1.35
N ASN A 188 -8.41 19.44 1.18
CA ASN A 188 -7.29 18.51 1.26
C ASN A 188 -7.13 17.91 2.65
N ASN A 189 -7.40 18.68 3.71
CA ASN A 189 -7.40 18.18 5.09
C ASN A 189 -8.49 17.12 5.33
N LYS A 190 -9.63 17.20 4.63
CA LYS A 190 -10.71 16.21 4.72
C LYS A 190 -10.29 14.84 4.18
N ASP A 191 -9.47 14.81 3.14
CA ASP A 191 -8.91 13.55 2.60
C ASP A 191 -7.64 13.10 3.34
N THR A 192 -6.77 14.01 3.76
CA THR A 192 -5.46 13.65 4.33
C THR A 192 -5.50 13.30 5.81
N ARG A 193 -6.36 13.93 6.63
CA ARG A 193 -6.41 13.63 8.07
C ARG A 193 -6.93 12.22 8.37
N PRO A 194 -8.07 11.76 7.80
CA PRO A 194 -8.53 10.38 7.98
C PRO A 194 -7.53 9.38 7.41
N PHE A 195 -6.85 9.74 6.31
CA PHE A 195 -5.82 8.89 5.72
C PHE A 195 -4.66 8.65 6.69
N ILE A 196 -4.16 9.69 7.35
CA ILE A 196 -3.08 9.57 8.34
C ILE A 196 -3.53 8.74 9.54
N GLU A 197 -4.78 8.90 9.99
CA GLU A 197 -5.32 8.08 11.09
C GLU A 197 -5.35 6.59 10.73
N ALA A 198 -5.91 6.25 9.56
CA ALA A 198 -5.94 4.87 9.08
C ALA A 198 -4.53 4.30 8.86
N LEU A 199 -3.64 5.10 8.29
CA LEU A 199 -2.23 4.75 8.08
C LEU A 199 -1.52 4.46 9.41
N ALA A 200 -1.77 5.27 10.45
CA ALA A 200 -1.19 5.07 11.77
C ALA A 200 -1.66 3.74 12.39
N LYS A 201 -2.96 3.42 12.32
CA LYS A 201 -3.51 2.12 12.77
C LYS A 201 -2.88 0.95 12.01
N GLN A 202 -2.72 1.07 10.69
CA GLN A 202 -2.06 0.05 9.87
C GLN A 202 -0.58 -0.13 10.24
N CYS A 203 0.16 0.97 10.41
CA CYS A 203 1.56 0.94 10.85
C CYS A 203 1.69 0.27 12.23
N GLU A 204 0.77 0.56 13.15
CA GLU A 204 0.80 -0.02 14.49
C GLU A 204 0.67 -1.55 14.46
N PHE A 205 -0.19 -2.09 13.61
CA PHE A 205 -0.26 -3.54 13.37
C PHE A 205 1.10 -4.13 12.93
N TYR A 206 1.80 -3.51 11.98
CA TYR A 206 3.11 -4.03 11.57
C TYR A 206 4.19 -3.88 12.65
N LYS A 207 4.09 -2.87 13.52
CA LYS A 207 4.97 -2.74 14.68
C LYS A 207 4.79 -3.90 15.67
N THR A 208 3.58 -4.45 15.83
CA THR A 208 3.41 -5.65 16.69
C THR A 208 4.13 -6.88 16.13
N LEU A 209 4.42 -6.90 14.82
CA LEU A 209 5.25 -7.90 14.15
C LEU A 209 6.75 -7.55 14.21
N GLY A 210 7.08 -6.40 14.81
CA GLY A 210 8.41 -5.79 14.85
C GLY A 210 8.96 -5.48 13.46
N LEU A 211 8.11 -4.90 12.61
CA LEU A 211 8.43 -4.40 11.27
C LEU A 211 8.05 -2.93 11.17
N ASP A 212 8.83 -2.17 10.40
CA ASP A 212 8.42 -0.86 9.92
C ASP A 212 7.78 -1.01 8.54
N MET A 213 6.46 -0.84 8.47
CA MET A 213 5.69 -0.98 7.23
C MET A 213 6.25 -0.15 6.07
N LEU A 214 6.64 1.10 6.32
CA LEU A 214 7.01 2.06 5.28
C LEU A 214 8.50 2.03 4.95
N LYS A 215 9.35 1.61 5.89
CA LYS A 215 10.81 1.58 5.66
C LYS A 215 11.31 0.20 5.28
N ASP A 216 10.74 -0.88 5.82
CA ASP A 216 11.28 -2.22 5.61
C ASP A 216 11.00 -2.83 4.23
N ALA A 217 9.94 -2.38 3.56
CA ALA A 217 9.60 -2.84 2.21
C ALA A 217 8.91 -1.73 1.40
N VAL A 218 8.45 -2.09 0.20
CA VAL A 218 7.66 -1.22 -0.69
C VAL A 218 6.24 -1.77 -0.94
N SER A 219 5.92 -2.93 -0.39
CA SER A 219 4.64 -3.62 -0.58
C SER A 219 4.41 -4.71 0.48
N VAL A 220 3.17 -5.19 0.64
CA VAL A 220 2.84 -6.31 1.56
C VAL A 220 3.70 -7.55 1.31
N PRO A 221 3.89 -8.05 0.06
CA PRO A 221 4.72 -9.23 -0.16
C PRO A 221 6.15 -9.09 0.37
N GLY A 222 6.73 -7.89 0.27
CA GLY A 222 8.06 -7.62 0.83
C GLY A 222 8.07 -7.67 2.37
N LEU A 223 7.04 -7.11 3.02
CA LEU A 223 6.90 -7.20 4.48
C LEU A 223 6.68 -8.64 4.94
N THR A 224 5.80 -9.38 4.26
CA THR A 224 5.53 -10.79 4.57
C THR A 224 6.79 -11.64 4.42
N LEU A 225 7.58 -11.42 3.37
CA LEU A 225 8.83 -12.13 3.17
C LEU A 225 9.84 -11.83 4.29
N ARG A 226 9.97 -10.56 4.70
CA ARG A 226 10.82 -10.18 5.83
C ARG A 226 10.34 -10.78 7.15
N TYR A 227 9.03 -10.81 7.38
CA TYR A 227 8.44 -11.45 8.55
C TYR A 227 8.73 -12.96 8.58
N LEU A 228 8.60 -13.63 7.43
CA LEU A 228 8.90 -15.06 7.28
C LEU A 228 10.35 -15.36 7.67
N PHE A 229 11.32 -14.62 7.12
CA PHE A 229 12.73 -14.81 7.47
C PHE A 229 13.03 -14.49 8.93
N LYS A 230 12.36 -13.49 9.50
CA LYS A 230 12.52 -13.12 10.92
C LYS A 230 12.02 -14.21 11.87
N THR A 231 10.98 -14.94 11.48
CA THR A 231 10.34 -15.99 12.31
C THR A 231 10.92 -17.38 12.06
N MET A 232 11.83 -17.51 11.11
CA MET A 232 12.41 -18.79 10.75
C MET A 232 13.49 -19.23 11.74
N PRO A 233 13.57 -20.52 12.09
CA PRO A 233 14.66 -21.02 12.91
C PRO A 233 16.00 -20.89 12.16
N GLY A 234 17.08 -20.55 12.88
CA GLY A 234 18.38 -20.22 12.30
C GLY A 234 19.15 -21.39 11.66
N ASP A 235 18.66 -22.61 11.82
CA ASP A 235 19.17 -23.85 11.21
C ASP A 235 18.47 -24.19 9.88
N HIS A 236 17.50 -23.38 9.45
CA HIS A 236 16.82 -23.56 8.17
C HIS A 236 17.54 -22.79 7.07
N PHE A 237 17.80 -23.47 5.95
CA PHE A 237 18.49 -22.91 4.80
C PHE A 237 17.61 -22.98 3.56
N PHE A 238 17.62 -21.92 2.76
CA PHE A 238 17.05 -21.94 1.41
C PHE A 238 18.15 -22.10 0.38
N SER A 239 17.96 -23.05 -0.52
CA SER A 239 18.77 -23.12 -1.73
C SER A 239 18.17 -22.22 -2.80
N ILE A 240 18.98 -21.28 -3.29
CA ILE A 240 18.65 -20.48 -4.47
C ILE A 240 19.06 -21.29 -5.70
N ILE A 241 18.21 -21.31 -6.73
CA ILE A 241 18.55 -21.93 -8.01
C ILE A 241 19.68 -21.09 -8.63
N ARG A 242 20.82 -21.73 -8.86
CA ARG A 242 22.02 -21.06 -9.39
C ARG A 242 21.92 -20.97 -10.92
N GLU A 243 22.73 -20.09 -11.53
CA GLU A 243 22.74 -19.92 -12.99
C GLU A 243 23.03 -21.23 -13.74
N LYS A 244 23.88 -22.10 -13.17
CA LYS A 244 24.17 -23.43 -13.71
C LYS A 244 22.96 -24.37 -13.79
N ASP A 245 21.92 -24.12 -12.99
CA ASP A 245 20.70 -24.92 -12.88
C ASP A 245 19.48 -24.11 -13.40
N LYS A 246 19.71 -23.17 -14.32
CA LYS A 246 18.68 -22.27 -14.86
C LYS A 246 17.56 -23.02 -15.59
N ASP A 247 17.88 -24.16 -16.20
CA ASP A 247 16.93 -25.07 -16.82
C ASP A 247 15.85 -25.53 -15.81
N LEU A 248 16.23 -25.85 -14.57
CA LEU A 248 15.29 -26.19 -13.50
C LEU A 248 14.37 -25.02 -13.16
N HIS A 249 14.92 -23.79 -13.08
CA HIS A 249 14.10 -22.60 -12.83
C HIS A 249 13.11 -22.36 -13.98
N GLU A 250 13.53 -22.51 -15.23
CA GLU A 250 12.66 -22.37 -16.40
C GLU A 250 11.55 -23.42 -16.42
N GLU A 251 11.85 -24.67 -16.09
CA GLU A 251 10.86 -25.75 -16.00
C GLU A 251 9.84 -25.49 -14.89
N LEU A 252 10.30 -25.11 -13.70
CA LEU A 252 9.41 -24.71 -12.61
C LEU A 252 8.52 -23.52 -13.01
N ARG A 253 9.07 -22.50 -13.67
CA ARG A 253 8.31 -21.34 -14.17
C ARG A 253 7.25 -21.74 -15.19
N LYS A 254 7.55 -22.65 -16.12
CA LYS A 254 6.59 -23.15 -17.12
C LYS A 254 5.42 -23.88 -16.48
N GLN A 255 5.67 -24.57 -15.36
CA GLN A 255 4.65 -25.33 -14.63
C GLN A 255 3.82 -24.47 -13.66
N ILE A 256 4.24 -23.24 -13.35
CA ILE A 256 3.43 -22.32 -12.54
C ILE A 256 2.21 -21.89 -13.35
N VAL A 257 1.05 -22.41 -12.97
CA VAL A 257 -0.25 -22.01 -13.49
C VAL A 257 -1.02 -21.18 -12.46
N GLY A 258 -1.83 -20.24 -12.96
CA GLY A 258 -2.74 -19.47 -12.12
C GLY A 258 -3.87 -20.32 -11.55
N GLY A 259 -4.67 -19.73 -10.65
CA GLY A 259 -5.85 -20.39 -10.11
C GLY A 259 -6.88 -20.74 -11.22
N PRO A 260 -7.52 -21.92 -11.16
CA PRO A 260 -8.45 -22.34 -12.19
C PRO A 260 -9.65 -21.37 -12.28
N SER A 261 -9.91 -20.89 -13.51
CA SER A 261 -11.07 -20.05 -13.84
C SER A 261 -12.01 -20.84 -14.73
N ILE A 262 -12.82 -21.70 -14.11
CA ILE A 262 -13.72 -22.64 -14.80
C ILE A 262 -15.17 -22.21 -14.60
N ILE A 263 -15.93 -22.15 -15.70
CA ILE A 263 -17.38 -21.98 -15.67
C ILE A 263 -18.01 -23.36 -15.86
N PHE A 264 -18.66 -23.88 -14.82
CA PHE A 264 -19.27 -25.22 -14.83
C PHE A 264 -20.66 -25.28 -15.49
N HIS A 265 -21.16 -24.15 -15.99
CA HIS A 265 -22.49 -24.02 -16.60
C HIS A 265 -22.40 -23.29 -17.93
N ARG A 266 -23.32 -23.62 -18.85
CA ARG A 266 -23.42 -22.96 -20.17
C ARG A 266 -23.65 -21.45 -20.06
N TYR A 267 -24.32 -21.00 -19.00
CA TYR A 267 -24.57 -19.59 -18.68
C TYR A 267 -24.29 -19.34 -17.20
N HIS A 268 -23.63 -18.22 -16.90
CA HIS A 268 -23.40 -17.75 -15.55
C HIS A 268 -23.67 -16.25 -15.49
N GLU A 269 -24.64 -15.85 -14.67
CA GLU A 269 -25.05 -14.45 -14.56
C GLU A 269 -24.14 -13.71 -13.57
N LYS A 270 -23.77 -12.48 -13.91
CA LYS A 270 -22.88 -11.66 -13.07
C LYS A 270 -23.53 -11.40 -11.71
N GLY A 271 -22.84 -11.79 -10.63
CA GLY A 271 -23.30 -11.57 -9.25
C GLY A 271 -24.25 -12.64 -8.71
N ILE A 272 -24.59 -13.66 -9.51
CA ILE A 272 -25.46 -14.75 -9.09
C ILE A 272 -24.68 -16.06 -9.16
N THR A 273 -24.27 -16.55 -8.00
CA THR A 273 -23.70 -17.90 -7.85
C THR A 273 -24.64 -18.72 -6.99
N LYS A 274 -25.29 -19.73 -7.59
CA LYS A 274 -26.18 -20.66 -6.89
C LYS A 274 -25.36 -21.86 -6.43
N LEU A 275 -25.23 -22.07 -5.12
CA LEU A 275 -24.66 -23.31 -4.58
C LEU A 275 -25.78 -24.35 -4.44
N ARG A 276 -25.57 -25.57 -4.96
CA ARG A 276 -26.47 -26.73 -4.79
C ARG A 276 -27.92 -26.52 -5.27
N GLY A 277 -28.13 -25.71 -6.31
CA GLY A 277 -29.45 -25.50 -6.89
C GLY A 277 -30.42 -24.69 -6.01
N ASP A 278 -29.98 -24.16 -4.87
CA ASP A 278 -30.83 -23.44 -3.93
C ASP A 278 -30.51 -21.94 -3.86
N ARG A 279 -31.50 -21.13 -3.47
CA ARG A 279 -31.59 -19.65 -3.65
C ARG A 279 -30.56 -18.79 -2.90
N ARG A 280 -29.52 -19.36 -2.27
CA ARG A 280 -28.55 -18.58 -1.48
C ARG A 280 -27.30 -18.24 -2.28
N VAL A 281 -27.11 -16.93 -2.50
CA VAL A 281 -25.91 -16.35 -3.10
C VAL A 281 -24.82 -16.26 -2.03
N VAL A 282 -23.64 -16.86 -2.29
CA VAL A 282 -22.48 -16.79 -1.38
C VAL A 282 -21.27 -16.25 -2.13
N ARG A 283 -20.48 -15.39 -1.49
CA ARG A 283 -19.19 -14.87 -2.00
C ARG A 283 -18.03 -15.71 -1.43
N PRO A 284 -17.23 -16.43 -2.23
CA PRO A 284 -16.10 -17.19 -1.70
C PRO A 284 -14.84 -16.34 -1.50
N SER A 285 -14.10 -16.56 -0.40
CA SER A 285 -12.67 -16.19 -0.26
C SER A 285 -11.79 -17.39 -0.66
N ARG A 286 -10.73 -17.17 -1.46
CA ARG A 286 -10.04 -18.26 -2.20
C ARG A 286 -8.60 -18.58 -1.82
N VAL A 287 -7.85 -17.69 -1.15
CA VAL A 287 -6.37 -17.81 -1.12
C VAL A 287 -5.80 -18.32 0.20
N SER A 288 -6.45 -18.10 1.34
CA SER A 288 -5.88 -18.47 2.66
C SER A 288 -5.86 -19.97 2.96
N TRP A 289 -6.60 -20.79 2.20
CA TRP A 289 -6.82 -22.21 2.54
C TRP A 289 -5.74 -23.17 2.04
N ALA A 290 -4.95 -22.80 1.04
CA ALA A 290 -3.99 -23.73 0.41
C ALA A 290 -2.70 -23.93 1.22
N MET A 291 -2.33 -22.98 2.09
CA MET A 291 -1.09 -23.08 2.89
C MET A 291 -1.25 -23.89 4.18
N THR A 292 -2.48 -24.11 4.66
CA THR A 292 -2.71 -24.72 5.99
C THR A 292 -3.09 -26.20 5.93
N ARG A 293 -3.49 -26.74 4.78
CA ARG A 293 -3.75 -28.18 4.57
C ARG A 293 -3.95 -28.47 3.08
N THR A 294 -3.53 -29.67 2.67
CA THR A 294 -3.74 -30.31 1.37
C THR A 294 -5.08 -29.94 0.75
N VAL A 295 -5.04 -29.47 -0.51
CA VAL A 295 -6.15 -29.10 -1.39
C VAL A 295 -7.48 -29.76 -1.00
N SER A 296 -8.25 -29.11 -0.12
CA SER A 296 -9.66 -29.41 0.02
C SER A 296 -10.36 -28.68 -1.12
N THR A 297 -10.53 -29.40 -2.23
CA THR A 297 -11.34 -29.02 -3.37
C THR A 297 -12.67 -28.44 -2.89
N CYS A 298 -12.87 -27.13 -3.10
CA CYS A 298 -14.20 -26.53 -3.04
C CYS A 298 -14.90 -26.88 -4.36
N GLY A 299 -15.29 -28.14 -4.44
CA GLY A 299 -15.99 -28.80 -5.52
C GLY A 299 -16.50 -30.11 -4.94
N LEU A 300 -17.58 -30.02 -4.16
CA LEU A 300 -18.21 -31.20 -3.59
C LEU A 300 -18.85 -32.00 -4.71
N TYR A 301 -18.15 -33.03 -5.17
CA TYR A 301 -18.71 -34.07 -6.02
C TYR A 301 -19.67 -34.92 -5.19
N HIS A 302 -20.90 -35.09 -5.65
CA HIS A 302 -21.69 -36.27 -5.28
C HIS A 302 -21.03 -37.49 -5.94
N LYS A 303 -20.09 -38.14 -5.24
CA LYS A 303 -19.99 -39.59 -5.39
C LYS A 303 -21.09 -40.18 -4.53
N LYS A 304 -22.05 -40.88 -5.15
CA LYS A 304 -22.85 -41.88 -4.43
C LYS A 304 -21.85 -42.88 -3.86
N CYS A 305 -21.52 -42.76 -2.57
CA CYS A 305 -20.87 -43.85 -1.86
C CYS A 305 -21.97 -44.79 -1.36
N PRO A 306 -21.86 -46.11 -1.58
CA PRO A 306 -22.77 -47.07 -0.98
C PRO A 306 -22.58 -47.06 0.55
N GLN A 307 -23.60 -47.59 1.23
CA GLN A 307 -23.84 -47.56 2.67
C GLN A 307 -22.61 -47.86 3.56
N ASN A 308 -22.65 -47.26 4.77
CA ASN A 308 -21.85 -47.51 5.97
C ASN A 308 -20.41 -46.94 6.02
N THR A 309 -20.25 -45.72 6.55
CA THR A 309 -19.21 -45.43 7.56
C THR A 309 -19.48 -44.12 8.31
N LEU A 310 -19.17 -44.12 9.61
CA LEU A 310 -19.52 -43.12 10.63
C LEU A 310 -18.98 -41.71 10.35
N CYS A 311 -19.84 -40.69 10.50
CA CYS A 311 -19.44 -39.29 10.61
C CYS A 311 -18.97 -38.99 12.04
N VAL A 312 -17.72 -38.56 12.21
CA VAL A 312 -17.26 -37.88 13.43
C VAL A 312 -17.49 -36.38 13.24
N GLU A 313 -18.37 -35.80 14.07
CA GLU A 313 -18.57 -34.35 14.15
C GLU A 313 -17.41 -33.70 14.93
N GLU A 314 -16.57 -32.91 14.26
CA GLU A 314 -15.74 -31.92 14.94
C GLU A 314 -16.43 -30.55 14.90
N LYS A 315 -16.82 -30.09 16.10
CA LYS A 315 -17.39 -28.77 16.36
C LYS A 315 -16.40 -27.67 15.95
N LYS A 316 -16.86 -26.74 15.12
CA LYS A 316 -16.18 -25.46 14.85
C LYS A 316 -16.19 -24.59 16.10
N THR A 317 -15.04 -24.40 16.73
CA THR A 317 -14.85 -23.29 17.67
C THR A 317 -14.49 -22.05 16.86
N ILE A 318 -15.43 -21.10 16.81
CA ILE A 318 -15.23 -19.78 16.22
C ILE A 318 -14.37 -18.99 17.21
N PHE A 319 -13.17 -18.56 16.80
CA PHE A 319 -12.38 -17.61 17.57
C PHE A 319 -13.11 -16.25 17.57
N SER A 320 -13.78 -15.97 18.68
CA SER A 320 -14.09 -14.61 19.12
C SER A 320 -12.80 -13.99 19.65
N GLN A 321 -12.50 -12.76 19.21
CA GLN A 321 -11.46 -11.93 19.79
C GLN A 321 -11.69 -11.74 21.30
N LYS A 322 -10.59 -11.67 22.04
CA LYS A 322 -10.44 -10.88 23.26
C LYS A 322 -9.14 -10.11 23.15
#